data_AF-A0A183B3L8-F1
#
_entry.id   AF-A0A183B3L8-F1
#
_cell.length_a   1.000
_cell.length_b   1.000
_cell.length_c   1.000
_cell.angle_alpha   90.00
_cell.angle_beta   90.00
_cell.angle_gamma   90.00
#
_symmetry.space_group_name_H-M   'P 1'
#
loop_
_entity.id
_entity.type
_entity.pdbx_description
1 polymer ?
#
loop_
_entity_poly.entity_id
_entity_poly.type
_entity_poly.pdbx_seq_one_letter_code
_entity_poly.pdbx_strand_id
1 'polypeptide(L)'
;MSHFHDPSSSADPNLYRIAHVKFDWTVNFDTKTVDGSAVLTVKKVSHDKVNPPLILDCNELSIHSVKIQGHDAKWSVAPHKHSVLGSLLDITVPISEPQFDVEISYRTSPNSSALQWLEPELTADRKLPFMFSQCQAIHARSLFPCQDTPSVKATFEAVVHAPKDAVVVMGGVRTKQPSVSDRGDQWMVYHYEQTIPIPSYLVTIACGDLASE
;
A
#
# COMPACT_ATOMS: atom_id res chain seq x y z
N MET A 1 -0.06 3.17 30.54
CA MET A 1 -0.66 3.71 29.29
C MET A 1 -1.89 2.87 28.99
N SER A 2 -3.02 3.48 28.66
CA SER A 2 -4.23 2.73 28.29
C SER A 2 -3.96 1.93 27.02
N HIS A 3 -4.22 0.62 27.03
CA HIS A 3 -4.20 -0.20 25.81
C HIS A 3 -5.21 0.39 24.82
N PHE A 4 -4.69 0.96 23.73
CA PHE A 4 -5.53 1.47 22.64
C PHE A 4 -5.73 0.33 21.65
N HIS A 5 -6.97 -0.13 21.50
CA HIS A 5 -7.37 -1.13 20.53
C HIS A 5 -8.41 -0.52 19.60
N ASP A 6 -8.10 -0.51 18.31
CA ASP A 6 -9.05 -0.11 17.26
C ASP A 6 -9.82 -1.36 16.80
N PRO A 7 -11.13 -1.46 17.06
CA PRO A 7 -11.92 -2.64 16.68
C PRO A 7 -12.08 -2.81 15.16
N SER A 8 -11.64 -1.83 14.37
CA SER A 8 -11.71 -1.85 12.91
C SER A 8 -10.44 -2.36 12.25
N SER A 9 -9.42 -2.75 13.02
CA SER A 9 -8.14 -3.27 12.52
C SER A 9 -7.77 -4.55 13.26
N SER A 10 -7.23 -5.52 12.53
CA SER A 10 -6.65 -6.74 13.10
C SER A 10 -5.21 -6.52 13.57
N ALA A 11 -4.57 -5.43 13.13
CA ALA A 11 -3.21 -5.09 13.54
C ALA A 11 -3.18 -4.59 14.98
N ASP A 12 -2.03 -4.78 15.65
CA ASP A 12 -1.81 -4.28 17.01
C ASP A 12 -0.68 -3.22 17.06
N PRO A 13 -1.04 -1.92 17.07
CA PRO A 13 -0.10 -0.81 17.22
C PRO A 13 0.65 -0.74 18.55
N ASN A 14 0.30 -1.58 19.53
CA ASN A 14 1.00 -1.70 20.81
C ASN A 14 2.18 -2.69 20.73
N LEU A 15 2.29 -3.47 19.65
CA LEU A 15 3.39 -4.40 19.42
C LEU A 15 4.41 -3.82 18.43
N TYR A 16 3.89 -3.35 17.29
CA TYR A 16 4.67 -2.78 16.22
C TYR A 16 4.03 -1.51 15.68
N ARG A 17 4.83 -0.57 15.18
CA ARG A 17 4.35 0.62 14.48
C ARG A 17 5.11 0.83 13.18
N ILE A 18 4.38 1.00 12.08
CA ILE A 18 4.95 1.44 10.80
C ILE A 18 5.29 2.93 10.90
N ALA A 19 6.54 3.29 10.55
CA ALA A 19 7.04 4.65 10.57
C ALA A 19 7.17 5.27 9.17
N HIS A 20 7.43 4.43 8.17
CA HIS A 20 7.62 4.84 6.78
C HIS A 20 7.20 3.71 5.83
N VAL A 21 6.73 4.08 4.63
CA VAL A 21 6.39 3.13 3.57
C VAL A 21 7.03 3.56 2.25
N LYS A 22 7.70 2.64 1.57
CA LYS A 22 8.19 2.85 0.20
C LYS A 22 7.35 2.01 -0.75
N PHE A 23 6.66 2.67 -1.67
CA PHE A 23 5.88 2.00 -2.70
C PHE A 23 6.65 1.93 -4.01
N ASP A 24 6.61 0.77 -4.65
CA ASP A 24 6.97 0.61 -6.05
C ASP A 24 5.78 -0.07 -6.74
N TRP A 25 5.03 0.70 -7.52
CA TRP A 25 3.73 0.32 -8.05
C TRP A 25 3.68 0.41 -9.57
N THR A 26 2.96 -0.51 -10.19
CA THR A 26 2.54 -0.43 -11.58
C THR A 26 1.04 -0.47 -11.69
N VAL A 27 0.48 0.55 -12.34
CA VAL A 27 -0.95 0.65 -12.63
C VAL A 27 -1.22 -0.03 -13.97
N ASN A 28 -1.98 -1.13 -13.96
CA ASN A 28 -2.35 -1.85 -15.17
C ASN A 28 -3.86 -1.78 -15.38
N PHE A 29 -4.28 -1.07 -16.43
CA PHE A 29 -5.70 -0.91 -16.78
C PHE A 29 -6.32 -2.17 -17.40
N ASP A 30 -5.56 -2.98 -18.14
CA ASP A 30 -6.05 -4.21 -18.77
C ASP A 30 -6.44 -5.23 -17.70
N THR A 31 -5.60 -5.39 -16.68
CA THR A 31 -5.86 -6.31 -15.57
C THR A 31 -6.63 -5.66 -14.42
N LYS A 32 -6.84 -4.33 -14.44
CA LYS A 32 -7.44 -3.55 -13.35
C LYS A 32 -6.77 -3.79 -12.01
N THR A 33 -5.43 -3.76 -12.02
CA THR A 33 -4.63 -4.03 -10.81
C THR A 33 -3.54 -3.00 -10.62
N VAL A 34 -3.20 -2.75 -9.36
CA VAL A 34 -1.91 -2.20 -8.96
C VAL A 34 -1.03 -3.38 -8.52
N ASP A 35 0.13 -3.54 -9.17
CA ASP A 35 1.10 -4.61 -8.92
C ASP A 35 2.44 -4.01 -8.48
N GLY A 36 3.09 -4.61 -7.48
CA GLY A 36 4.45 -4.27 -7.13
C GLY A 36 4.78 -4.61 -5.69
N SER A 37 5.36 -3.66 -4.95
CA SER A 37 5.77 -3.86 -3.58
C SER A 37 5.51 -2.67 -2.66
N ALA A 38 5.47 -2.98 -1.36
CA ALA A 38 5.53 -2.02 -0.28
C ALA A 38 6.62 -2.44 0.70
N VAL A 39 7.58 -1.55 0.96
CA VAL A 39 8.59 -1.72 2.01
C VAL A 39 8.16 -0.92 3.22
N LEU A 40 7.83 -1.61 4.31
CA LEU A 40 7.39 -1.02 5.56
C LEU A 40 8.58 -0.92 6.50
N THR A 41 8.94 0.29 6.93
CA THR A 41 9.88 0.47 8.05
C THR A 41 9.10 0.31 9.35
N VAL A 42 9.30 -0.84 10.00
CA VAL A 42 8.58 -1.26 11.20
C VAL A 42 9.44 -0.98 12.44
N LYS A 43 8.81 -0.45 13.49
CA LYS A 43 9.40 -0.27 14.82
C LYS A 43 8.70 -1.17 15.82
N LYS A 44 9.46 -1.98 16.57
CA LYS A 44 8.94 -2.69 17.73
C LYS A 44 8.71 -1.69 18.87
N VAL A 45 7.51 -1.71 19.43
CA VAL A 45 7.13 -0.84 20.56
C VAL A 45 6.78 -1.64 21.82
N SER A 46 6.55 -2.95 21.72
CA SER A 46 6.40 -3.80 22.90
C SER A 46 7.73 -4.00 23.62
N HIS A 47 7.64 -4.17 24.95
CA HIS A 47 8.79 -4.50 25.81
C HIS A 47 9.00 -6.02 25.98
N ASP A 48 8.24 -6.83 25.24
CA ASP A 48 8.28 -8.28 25.35
C ASP A 48 9.63 -8.83 24.87
N LYS A 49 10.18 -9.80 25.62
CA LYS A 49 11.46 -10.44 25.28
C LYS A 49 11.37 -11.29 24.01
N VAL A 50 10.21 -11.87 23.74
CA VAL A 50 9.91 -12.63 22.53
C VAL A 50 9.17 -11.70 21.57
N ASN A 51 9.51 -11.76 20.29
CA ASN A 51 8.78 -11.02 19.27
C ASN A 51 7.43 -11.69 18.99
N PRO A 52 6.32 -10.99 19.20
CA PRO A 52 5.05 -11.44 18.64
C PRO A 52 5.10 -11.35 17.10
N PRO A 53 4.18 -12.04 16.39
CA PRO A 53 4.05 -11.83 14.95
C PRO A 53 3.68 -10.38 14.64
N LEU A 54 4.14 -9.90 13.49
CA LEU A 54 3.64 -8.66 12.91
C LEU A 54 2.35 -8.96 12.15
N ILE A 55 1.25 -8.38 12.60
CA ILE A 55 -0.05 -8.50 11.95
C ILE A 55 -0.34 -7.24 11.13
N LEU A 56 -0.68 -7.43 9.86
CA LEU A 56 -1.13 -6.37 8.95
C LEU A 56 -2.54 -6.69 8.44
N ASP A 57 -3.36 -5.67 8.27
CA ASP A 57 -4.64 -5.77 7.57
C ASP A 57 -4.38 -5.95 6.07
N CYS A 58 -5.12 -6.87 5.45
CA CYS A 58 -5.13 -7.04 4.00
C CYS A 58 -6.51 -7.51 3.52
N ASN A 59 -6.97 -7.02 2.37
CA ASN A 59 -8.27 -7.40 1.83
C ASN A 59 -8.21 -7.56 0.31
N GLU A 60 -8.36 -8.79 -0.17
CA GLU A 60 -8.27 -9.13 -1.60
C GLU A 60 -6.94 -8.73 -2.25
N LEU A 61 -5.85 -8.95 -1.51
CA LEU A 61 -4.50 -8.81 -2.02
C LEU A 61 -3.91 -10.20 -2.30
N SER A 62 -3.35 -10.37 -3.50
CA SER A 62 -2.51 -11.52 -3.81
C SER A 62 -1.11 -11.25 -3.28
N ILE A 63 -0.72 -11.88 -2.17
CA ILE A 63 0.63 -11.75 -1.60
C ILE A 63 1.56 -12.74 -2.31
N HIS A 64 2.65 -12.24 -2.88
CA HIS A 64 3.62 -13.04 -3.63
C HIS A 64 4.83 -13.42 -2.78
N SER A 65 5.36 -12.48 -2.01
CA SER A 65 6.49 -12.71 -1.11
C SER A 65 6.50 -11.71 0.04
N VAL A 66 7.14 -12.10 1.14
CA VAL A 66 7.44 -11.23 2.27
C VAL A 66 8.90 -11.46 2.65
N LYS A 67 9.66 -10.37 2.77
CA LYS A 67 11.06 -10.39 3.21
C LYS A 67 11.25 -9.47 4.40
N ILE A 68 12.09 -9.86 5.34
CA ILE A 68 12.55 -9.03 6.44
C ILE A 68 14.05 -8.81 6.25
N GLN A 69 14.47 -7.54 6.17
CA GLN A 69 15.88 -7.19 5.93
C GLN A 69 16.49 -7.93 4.72
N GLY A 70 15.71 -8.03 3.62
CA GLY A 70 16.11 -8.70 2.39
C GLY A 70 16.09 -10.24 2.41
N HIS A 71 15.76 -10.87 3.54
CA HIS A 71 15.68 -12.33 3.67
C HIS A 71 14.22 -12.79 3.69
N ASP A 72 13.93 -13.94 3.08
CA ASP A 72 12.56 -14.49 3.07
C ASP A 72 12.05 -14.73 4.49
N ALA A 73 10.83 -14.26 4.75
CA ALA A 73 10.15 -14.42 6.03
C ALA A 73 9.13 -15.55 5.97
N LYS A 74 8.81 -16.13 7.13
CA LYS A 74 7.64 -17.00 7.27
C LYS A 74 6.40 -16.13 7.45
N TRP A 75 5.39 -16.34 6.62
CA TRP A 75 4.14 -15.59 6.67
C TRP A 75 2.95 -16.46 6.25
N SER A 76 1.74 -15.99 6.58
CA SER A 76 0.49 -16.57 6.07
C SER A 76 -0.61 -15.52 6.03
N VAL A 77 -1.51 -15.63 5.06
CA VAL A 77 -2.78 -14.88 5.06
C VAL A 77 -3.83 -15.75 5.75
N ALA A 78 -4.57 -15.18 6.70
CA ALA A 78 -5.60 -15.92 7.42
C ALA A 78 -6.65 -16.49 6.44
N PRO A 79 -6.98 -17.80 6.55
CA PRO A 79 -7.86 -18.48 5.60
C PRO A 79 -9.32 -18.03 5.73
N HIS A 80 -9.72 -17.56 6.92
CA HIS A 80 -11.06 -17.05 7.18
C HIS A 80 -11.05 -15.52 7.10
N LYS A 81 -11.59 -15.01 5.98
CA LYS A 81 -11.80 -13.59 5.75
C LYS A 81 -13.01 -13.11 6.56
N HIS A 82 -12.83 -12.13 7.44
CA HIS A 82 -13.95 -11.44 8.10
C HIS A 82 -14.73 -10.63 7.05
N SER A 83 -16.06 -10.66 7.13
CA SER A 83 -16.94 -10.05 6.11
C SER A 83 -16.71 -8.56 5.91
N VAL A 84 -16.30 -7.85 6.95
CA VAL A 84 -16.05 -6.39 6.92
C VAL A 84 -14.55 -6.06 6.93
N LEU A 85 -13.75 -6.77 7.73
CA LEU A 85 -12.37 -6.36 7.99
C LEU A 85 -11.38 -6.90 6.94
N GLY A 86 -11.82 -7.85 6.12
CA GLY A 86 -10.95 -8.58 5.22
C GLY A 86 -10.21 -9.71 5.94
N SER A 87 -9.00 -9.98 5.47
CA SER A 87 -8.08 -10.95 6.06
C SER A 87 -6.99 -10.22 6.85
N LEU A 88 -6.11 -10.99 7.49
CA LEU A 88 -4.88 -10.51 8.07
C LEU A 88 -3.69 -11.24 7.46
N LEU A 89 -2.58 -10.54 7.34
CA LEU A 89 -1.28 -11.08 7.00
C LEU A 89 -0.47 -11.21 8.30
N ASP A 90 -0.22 -12.45 8.70
CA ASP A 90 0.62 -12.82 9.84
C ASP A 90 2.06 -13.05 9.36
N ILE A 91 3.00 -12.31 9.92
CA ILE A 91 4.43 -12.38 9.58
C ILE A 91 5.23 -12.72 10.84
N THR A 92 5.98 -13.81 10.79
CA THR A 92 6.92 -14.17 11.85
C THR A 92 8.13 -13.24 11.81
N VAL A 93 8.49 -12.64 12.95
CA VAL A 93 9.64 -11.72 13.09
C VAL A 93 10.79 -12.41 13.84
N PRO A 94 11.77 -13.01 13.15
CA PRO A 94 12.84 -13.78 13.78
C PRO A 94 14.00 -12.93 14.33
N ILE A 95 13.94 -11.61 14.14
CA ILE A 95 15.07 -10.70 14.36
C ILE A 95 14.84 -9.79 15.56
N SER A 96 15.90 -9.41 16.29
CA SER A 96 15.77 -8.68 17.56
C SER A 96 15.89 -7.16 17.43
N GLU A 97 16.20 -6.66 16.24
CA GLU A 97 16.37 -5.24 15.96
C GLU A 97 15.08 -4.47 16.30
N PRO A 98 15.19 -3.33 17.00
CA PRO A 98 14.02 -2.53 17.36
C PRO A 98 13.37 -1.86 16.15
N GLN A 99 14.08 -1.75 15.03
CA GLN A 99 13.58 -1.24 13.77
C GLN A 99 14.10 -2.10 12.61
N PHE A 100 13.23 -2.43 11.67
CA PHE A 100 13.57 -3.24 10.51
C PHE A 100 12.64 -2.98 9.33
N ASP A 101 13.09 -3.32 8.14
CA ASP A 101 12.28 -3.21 6.93
C ASP A 101 11.62 -4.56 6.60
N VAL A 102 10.34 -4.47 6.24
CA VAL A 102 9.51 -5.57 5.74
C VAL A 102 9.09 -5.26 4.33
N GLU A 103 9.65 -5.96 3.35
CA GLU A 103 9.27 -5.84 1.94
C GLU A 103 8.18 -6.86 1.63
N ILE A 104 7.07 -6.39 1.05
CA ILE A 104 5.96 -7.24 0.66
C ILE A 104 5.71 -7.02 -0.82
N SER A 105 5.86 -8.07 -1.63
CA SER A 105 5.42 -8.06 -3.03
C SER A 105 4.00 -8.59 -3.13
N TYR A 106 3.13 -7.86 -3.83
CA TYR A 106 1.71 -8.18 -3.92
C TYR A 106 1.06 -7.54 -5.16
N ARG A 107 -0.19 -7.96 -5.40
CA ARG A 107 -1.07 -7.39 -6.41
C ARG A 107 -2.47 -7.17 -5.84
N THR A 108 -3.10 -6.05 -6.19
CA THR A 108 -4.51 -5.79 -5.85
C THR A 108 -5.47 -6.66 -6.68
N SER A 109 -6.67 -6.87 -6.18
CA SER A 109 -7.78 -7.47 -6.94
C SER A 109 -8.44 -6.42 -7.87
N PRO A 110 -8.98 -6.83 -9.04
CA PRO A 110 -9.91 -6.00 -9.83
C PRO A 110 -11.16 -5.57 -9.05
N ASN A 111 -11.51 -6.34 -8.01
CA ASN A 111 -12.61 -6.05 -7.09
C ASN A 111 -12.13 -5.31 -5.82
N SER A 112 -10.92 -4.77 -5.82
CA SER A 112 -10.38 -4.00 -4.69
C SER A 112 -11.38 -2.94 -4.26
N SER A 113 -11.79 -2.99 -2.99
CA SER A 113 -12.69 -1.99 -2.42
C SER A 113 -12.08 -0.59 -2.32
N ALA A 114 -10.76 -0.47 -2.55
CA ALA A 114 -10.04 0.79 -2.51
C ALA A 114 -9.97 1.48 -3.88
N LEU A 115 -10.21 0.76 -4.97
CA LEU A 115 -9.92 1.21 -6.33
C LEU A 115 -11.17 1.19 -7.19
N GLN A 116 -11.42 2.29 -7.88
CA GLN A 116 -12.42 2.33 -8.94
C GLN A 116 -11.73 2.46 -10.29
N TRP A 117 -12.08 1.57 -11.20
CA TRP A 117 -11.58 1.54 -12.58
C TRP A 117 -12.70 1.92 -13.53
N LEU A 118 -12.46 2.92 -14.37
CA LEU A 118 -13.38 3.43 -15.37
C LEU A 118 -12.84 3.08 -16.76
N GLU A 119 -13.66 2.42 -17.56
CA GLU A 119 -13.42 2.28 -18.99
C GLU A 119 -13.46 3.65 -19.68
N PRO A 120 -12.82 3.82 -20.85
CA PRO A 120 -12.82 5.08 -21.57
C PRO A 120 -14.23 5.67 -21.76
N GLU A 121 -15.25 4.87 -22.03
CA GLU A 121 -16.61 5.39 -22.26
C GLU A 121 -17.23 6.09 -21.04
N LEU A 122 -16.69 5.84 -19.84
CA LEU A 122 -17.12 6.44 -18.58
C LEU A 122 -16.32 7.70 -18.22
N THR A 123 -15.29 8.06 -18.99
CA THR A 123 -14.49 9.27 -18.78
C THR A 123 -15.02 10.45 -19.59
N ALA A 124 -14.63 11.67 -19.22
CA ALA A 124 -15.13 12.90 -19.86
C ALA A 124 -14.60 13.06 -21.30
N ASP A 125 -13.35 12.67 -21.54
CA ASP A 125 -12.68 12.71 -22.85
C ASP A 125 -13.06 11.53 -23.76
N ARG A 126 -13.52 10.43 -23.16
CA ARG A 126 -13.88 9.16 -23.81
C ARG A 126 -12.73 8.47 -24.56
N LYS A 127 -11.47 8.76 -24.23
CA LYS A 127 -10.30 8.21 -24.94
C LYS A 127 -9.44 7.35 -24.05
N LEU A 128 -9.10 7.82 -22.86
CA LEU A 128 -8.26 7.07 -21.92
C LEU A 128 -9.08 6.53 -20.75
N PRO A 129 -8.73 5.32 -20.24
CA PRO A 129 -9.32 4.82 -19.01
C PRO A 129 -8.87 5.67 -17.81
N PHE A 130 -9.59 5.56 -16.71
CA PHE A 130 -9.29 6.31 -15.49
C PHE A 130 -9.36 5.41 -14.25
N MET A 131 -8.46 5.62 -13.30
CA MET A 131 -8.45 4.93 -12.02
C MET A 131 -8.24 5.93 -10.90
N PHE A 132 -8.95 5.75 -9.79
CA PHE A 132 -8.65 6.47 -8.55
C PHE A 132 -8.88 5.58 -7.33
N SER A 133 -8.22 5.94 -6.24
CA SER A 133 -8.40 5.30 -4.95
C SER A 133 -9.29 6.10 -3.99
N GLN A 134 -9.98 5.38 -3.11
CA GLN A 134 -10.69 5.92 -1.96
C GLN A 134 -10.44 4.99 -0.76
N CYS A 135 -9.55 5.40 0.14
CA CYS A 135 -9.09 4.55 1.24
C CYS A 135 -9.88 4.73 2.54
N GLN A 136 -10.55 5.87 2.75
CA GLN A 136 -11.35 6.10 3.95
C GLN A 136 -12.66 5.29 3.89
N ALA A 137 -13.04 4.53 4.93
CA ALA A 137 -12.41 4.47 6.27
C ALA A 137 -11.30 3.42 6.45
N ILE A 138 -11.48 2.22 5.88
CA ILE A 138 -10.63 1.03 6.11
C ILE A 138 -10.34 0.30 4.80
N HIS A 139 -10.24 1.03 3.69
CA HIS A 139 -10.00 0.46 2.38
C HIS A 139 -8.52 0.48 2.01
N ALA A 140 -7.64 1.14 2.77
CA ALA A 140 -6.21 1.11 2.48
C ALA A 140 -5.65 -0.33 2.47
N ARG A 141 -6.20 -1.22 3.31
CA ARG A 141 -5.90 -2.67 3.31
C ARG A 141 -6.25 -3.40 2.00
N SER A 142 -7.08 -2.81 1.14
CA SER A 142 -7.38 -3.31 -0.21
C SER A 142 -6.50 -2.69 -1.29
N LEU A 143 -5.66 -1.72 -0.93
CA LEU A 143 -4.65 -1.13 -1.79
C LEU A 143 -3.26 -1.68 -1.47
N PHE A 144 -2.91 -1.84 -0.19
CA PHE A 144 -1.63 -2.38 0.26
C PHE A 144 -1.72 -3.01 1.67
N PRO A 145 -0.87 -3.99 2.02
CA PRO A 145 -0.84 -4.55 3.37
C PRO A 145 -0.32 -3.50 4.37
N CYS A 146 -1.09 -3.21 5.42
CA CYS A 146 -0.73 -2.14 6.37
C CYS A 146 -1.39 -2.31 7.74
N GLN A 147 -1.01 -1.49 8.71
CA GLN A 147 -1.80 -1.30 9.93
C GLN A 147 -2.91 -0.30 9.62
N ASP A 148 -4.07 -0.79 9.18
CA ASP A 148 -5.13 0.06 8.62
C ASP A 148 -6.02 0.64 9.72
N THR A 149 -5.40 1.49 10.53
CA THR A 149 -5.98 2.19 11.67
C THR A 149 -5.47 3.65 11.67
N PRO A 150 -6.32 4.65 11.98
CA PRO A 150 -5.89 6.04 12.09
C PRO A 150 -4.89 6.29 13.24
N SER A 151 -4.70 5.32 14.15
CA SER A 151 -3.79 5.41 15.29
C SER A 151 -2.31 5.23 14.93
N VAL A 152 -2.04 4.71 13.73
CA VAL A 152 -0.71 4.61 13.14
C VAL A 152 -0.59 5.67 12.05
N LYS A 153 0.51 6.43 12.08
CA LYS A 153 0.84 7.42 11.06
C LYS A 153 2.23 7.13 10.53
N ALA A 154 2.37 7.12 9.21
CA ALA A 154 3.63 6.89 8.53
C ALA A 154 3.85 7.96 7.46
N THR A 155 5.13 8.26 7.21
CA THR A 155 5.52 8.96 5.97
C THR A 155 5.53 7.96 4.81
N PHE A 156 5.53 8.43 3.57
CA PHE A 156 5.73 7.53 2.45
C PHE A 156 6.53 8.17 1.32
N GLU A 157 7.21 7.32 0.55
CA GLU A 157 7.67 7.62 -0.81
C GLU A 157 7.05 6.63 -1.78
N ALA A 158 6.84 7.04 -3.02
CA ALA A 158 6.26 6.19 -4.05
C ALA A 158 6.96 6.38 -5.39
N VAL A 159 7.27 5.25 -6.02
CA VAL A 159 7.60 5.14 -7.44
C VAL A 159 6.40 4.49 -8.11
N VAL A 160 5.78 5.19 -9.05
CA VAL A 160 4.60 4.69 -9.76
C VAL A 160 4.87 4.66 -11.25
N HIS A 161 4.71 3.48 -11.83
CA HIS A 161 4.78 3.22 -13.25
C HIS A 161 3.36 3.14 -13.82
N ALA A 162 3.09 3.90 -14.88
CA ALA A 162 1.79 3.94 -15.55
C ALA A 162 1.98 3.96 -17.07
N PRO A 163 0.97 3.58 -17.87
CA PRO A 163 1.06 3.69 -19.32
C PRO A 163 1.42 5.10 -19.76
N LYS A 164 2.19 5.21 -20.84
CA LYS A 164 2.83 6.47 -21.27
C LYS A 164 1.88 7.65 -21.49
N ASP A 165 0.64 7.35 -21.86
CA ASP A 165 -0.39 8.36 -22.17
C ASP A 165 -1.18 8.78 -20.92
N ALA A 166 -0.94 8.15 -19.76
CA ALA A 166 -1.61 8.44 -18.50
C ALA A 166 -0.72 9.25 -17.54
N VAL A 167 -1.36 10.12 -16.77
CA VAL A 167 -0.74 10.94 -15.72
C VAL A 167 -1.14 10.41 -14.36
N VAL A 168 -0.14 10.27 -13.47
CA VAL A 168 -0.35 9.85 -12.07
C VAL A 168 -0.31 11.06 -11.15
N VAL A 169 -1.28 11.15 -10.24
CA VAL A 169 -1.27 12.06 -9.09
C VAL A 169 -1.46 11.28 -7.79
N MET A 170 -0.85 11.75 -6.70
CA MET A 170 -0.95 11.13 -5.38
C MET A 170 -1.07 12.19 -4.28
N GLY A 171 -1.53 11.78 -3.10
CA GLY A 171 -1.56 12.59 -1.86
C GLY A 171 -0.18 12.88 -1.26
N GLY A 172 0.71 13.51 -2.04
CA GLY A 172 2.08 13.86 -1.68
C GLY A 172 2.69 14.86 -2.67
N VAL A 173 3.94 15.25 -2.45
CA VAL A 173 4.68 16.16 -3.32
C VAL A 173 5.40 15.36 -4.41
N ARG A 174 5.22 15.76 -5.68
CA ARG A 174 5.98 15.18 -6.79
C ARG A 174 7.44 15.63 -6.71
N THR A 175 8.38 14.69 -6.61
CA THR A 175 9.81 14.99 -6.36
C THR A 175 10.67 15.03 -7.62
N LYS A 176 10.20 14.43 -8.72
CA LYS A 176 10.88 14.44 -10.02
C LYS A 176 9.89 14.70 -11.16
N GLN A 177 10.37 15.25 -12.27
CA GLN A 177 9.57 15.29 -13.49
C GLN A 177 9.32 13.86 -13.99
N PRO A 178 8.12 13.57 -14.55
CA PRO A 178 7.85 12.26 -15.14
C PRO A 178 8.85 11.95 -16.26
N SER A 179 9.28 10.70 -16.34
CA SER A 179 10.21 10.23 -17.37
C SER A 179 9.83 8.84 -17.87
N VAL A 180 10.45 8.40 -18.96
CA VAL A 180 10.30 7.01 -19.42
C VAL A 180 10.76 6.06 -18.32
N SER A 181 9.97 5.03 -18.09
CA SER A 181 10.20 3.99 -17.09
C SER A 181 11.28 3.01 -17.55
N ASP A 182 12.00 2.42 -16.60
CA ASP A 182 12.90 1.28 -16.83
C ASP A 182 12.16 -0.01 -17.20
N ARG A 183 10.84 -0.05 -16.99
CA ARG A 183 9.94 -1.14 -17.42
C ARG A 183 9.60 -1.10 -18.93
N GLY A 184 10.12 -0.13 -19.67
CA GLY A 184 9.96 0.00 -21.13
C GLY A 184 9.34 1.33 -21.56
N ASP A 185 9.47 1.63 -22.85
CA ASP A 185 9.06 2.92 -23.45
C ASP A 185 7.54 3.18 -23.48
N GLN A 186 6.73 2.15 -23.26
CA GLN A 186 5.27 2.26 -23.09
C GLN A 186 4.85 2.69 -21.68
N TRP A 187 5.81 2.88 -20.77
CA TRP A 187 5.56 3.22 -19.38
C TRP A 187 6.26 4.52 -19.01
N MET A 188 5.58 5.34 -18.22
CA MET A 188 6.14 6.52 -17.57
C MET A 188 6.26 6.25 -16.08
N VAL A 189 7.30 6.81 -15.45
CA VAL A 189 7.55 6.71 -14.01
C VAL A 189 7.35 8.07 -13.34
N TYR A 190 6.70 8.03 -12.17
CA TYR A 190 6.36 9.18 -11.35
C TYR A 190 6.92 8.96 -9.94
N HIS A 191 7.50 10.00 -9.35
CA HIS A 191 8.06 9.96 -8.00
C HIS A 191 7.34 10.92 -7.08
N TYR A 192 6.84 10.41 -5.96
CA TYR A 192 6.11 11.17 -4.94
C TYR A 192 6.71 10.95 -3.54
N GLU A 193 6.59 11.95 -2.70
CA GLU A 193 6.98 11.89 -1.29
C GLU A 193 5.96 12.61 -0.40
N GLN A 194 5.67 12.02 0.76
CA GLN A 194 4.88 12.59 1.83
C GLN A 194 5.70 12.56 3.12
N THR A 195 6.30 13.70 3.45
CA THR A 195 7.20 13.86 4.60
C THR A 195 6.46 14.07 5.92
N ILE A 196 5.16 14.41 5.88
CA ILE A 196 4.34 14.54 7.08
C ILE A 196 3.70 13.17 7.36
N PRO A 197 3.86 12.58 8.57
CA PRO A 197 3.22 11.31 8.88
C PRO A 197 1.69 11.39 8.79
N ILE A 198 1.10 10.56 7.94
CA ILE A 198 -0.34 10.45 7.73
C ILE A 198 -0.85 9.03 8.04
N PRO A 199 -2.11 8.87 8.45
CA PRO A 199 -2.75 7.57 8.54
C PRO A 199 -2.96 6.93 7.15
N SER A 200 -3.05 5.59 7.12
CA SER A 200 -3.21 4.77 5.91
C SER A 200 -4.36 5.22 5.00
N TYR A 201 -5.49 5.64 5.58
CA TYR A 201 -6.67 6.04 4.82
C TYR A 201 -6.48 7.31 3.97
N LEU A 202 -5.41 8.08 4.19
CA LEU A 202 -5.05 9.26 3.39
C LEU A 202 -4.07 8.94 2.25
N VAL A 203 -3.57 7.71 2.14
CA VAL A 203 -2.81 7.28 0.96
C VAL A 203 -3.76 7.25 -0.23
N THR A 204 -3.49 8.09 -1.21
CA THR A 204 -4.36 8.33 -2.37
C THR A 204 -3.57 8.30 -3.67
N ILE A 205 -4.19 7.78 -4.72
CA ILE A 205 -3.65 7.75 -6.07
C ILE A 205 -4.78 7.94 -7.09
N ALA A 206 -4.51 8.67 -8.16
CA ALA A 206 -5.33 8.66 -9.38
C ALA A 206 -4.42 8.59 -10.62
N CYS A 207 -4.93 7.95 -11.67
CA CYS A 207 -4.21 7.72 -12.92
C CYS A 207 -5.18 7.81 -14.11
N GLY A 208 -4.85 8.63 -15.11
CA GLY A 208 -5.65 8.78 -16.33
C GLY A 208 -5.28 10.04 -17.10
N ASP A 209 -6.16 10.54 -17.97
CA ASP A 209 -5.96 11.80 -18.68
C ASP A 209 -6.15 12.99 -17.73
N LEU A 210 -5.06 13.54 -17.21
CA LEU A 210 -5.06 14.66 -16.27
C LEU A 210 -4.12 15.76 -16.76
N ALA A 211 -4.61 16.99 -16.75
CA ALA A 211 -3.82 18.19 -17.02
C ALA A 211 -3.82 19.09 -15.78
N SER A 212 -2.71 19.81 -15.59
CA SER A 212 -2.63 20.92 -14.63
C SER A 212 -2.40 22.22 -15.41
N GLU A 213 -3.13 23.27 -15.07
CA GLU A 213 -2.88 24.64 -15.54
C GLU A 213 -1.68 25.29 -14.83
#